data_AF-A0A3B9SK81-F1
#
_entry.id   AF-A0A3B9SK81-F1
#
_cell.length_a   1.000
_cell.length_b   1.000
_cell.length_c   1.000
_cell.angle_alpha   90.00
_cell.angle_beta   90.00
_cell.angle_gamma   90.00
#
_symmetry.space_group_name_H-M   'P 1'
#
loop_
_entity.id
_entity.type
_entity.pdbx_description
1 polymer ?
#
loop_
_entity_poly.entity_id
_entity_poly.type
_entity_poly.pdbx_seq_one_letter_code
_entity_poly.pdbx_strand_id
1 'polypeptide(L)' 'MNITSEDVQKLAHLSRLELEGDKAEAMKQDLTKILGFVAAIERLDLEGVEPLVYMTEIGRA' A
#
# COMPACT_ATOMS: atom_id res chain seq x y z
N MET A 1 6.16 10.38 -0.57
CA MET A 1 6.09 9.55 -1.79
C MET A 1 5.09 10.20 -2.74
N ASN A 2 5.40 10.35 -4.04
CA ASN A 2 4.49 10.98 -5.00
C ASN A 2 3.96 9.92 -5.96
N ILE A 3 2.64 9.76 -6.04
CA ILE A 3 1.97 8.85 -6.98
C ILE A 3 1.67 9.59 -8.28
N THR A 4 2.12 9.04 -9.40
CA THR A 4 1.79 9.56 -10.73
C THR A 4 0.53 8.90 -11.28
N SER A 5 -0.09 9.52 -12.28
CA SER A 5 -1.25 8.90 -12.97
C SER A 5 -0.86 7.60 -13.68
N GLU A 6 0.42 7.45 -14.07
CA GLU A 6 0.94 6.23 -14.68
C GLU A 6 1.05 5.08 -13.67
N ASP A 7 1.39 5.37 -12.41
CA ASP A 7 1.39 4.37 -11.33
C ASP A 7 -0.01 3.85 -11.03
N VAL A 8 -1.01 4.74 -11.05
CA VAL A 8 -2.42 4.36 -10.87
C VAL A 8 -2.89 3.44 -12.00
N GLN A 9 -2.52 3.74 -13.24
CA GLN A 9 -2.86 2.88 -14.38
C GLN A 9 -2.17 1.51 -14.30
N LYS A 10 -0.90 1.46 -13.88
CA LYS A 10 -0.18 0.19 -13.66
C LYS A 10 -0.83 -0.65 -12.56
N LEU A 11 -1.20 -0.03 -11.44
CA LEU A 11 -1.90 -0.70 -10.34
C LEU A 11 -3.26 -1.22 -10.79
N ALA A 12 -4.03 -0.40 -11.51
CA ALA A 12 -5.32 -0.81 -12.07
C ALA A 12 -5.17 -2.03 -12.99
N HIS A 13 -4.17 -2.02 -13.87
CA HIS A 13 -3.87 -3.15 -14.74
C HIS A 13 -3.52 -4.44 -13.96
N LEU A 14 -2.64 -4.35 -12.96
CA LEU A 14 -2.25 -5.49 -12.11
C LEU A 14 -3.44 -6.06 -11.32
N SER A 15 -4.33 -5.19 -10.86
CA SER A 15 -5.54 -5.56 -10.13
C SER A 15 -6.72 -5.94 -11.04
N ARG A 16 -6.55 -5.88 -12.37
CA ARG A 16 -7.62 -6.08 -13.37
C ARG A 16 -8.83 -5.18 -13.14
N LEU A 17 -8.58 -3.93 -12.74
CA LEU A 17 -9.58 -2.89 -12.54
C LEU A 17 -9.60 -1.94 -13.75
N GLU A 18 -10.80 -1.57 -14.17
CA GLU A 18 -11.01 -0.55 -15.19
C GLU A 18 -11.33 0.80 -14.53
N LEU A 19 -10.48 1.80 -14.78
CA LEU A 19 -10.63 3.15 -14.25
C LEU A 19 -10.95 4.10 -15.40
N GLU A 20 -12.23 4.49 -15.50
CA GLU A 20 -12.74 5.38 -16.53
C GLU A 20 -12.91 6.82 -16.04
N GLY A 21 -12.71 7.78 -16.94
CA GLY A 21 -12.94 9.21 -16.69
C GLY A 21 -12.20 9.71 -15.45
N ASP A 22 -12.91 10.42 -14.58
CA ASP A 22 -12.34 11.09 -13.40
C ASP A 22 -11.96 10.12 -12.27
N LYS A 23 -12.30 8.83 -12.38
CA LYS A 23 -12.01 7.82 -11.34
C LYS A 23 -10.51 7.62 -11.13
N ALA A 24 -9.70 7.74 -12.20
CA ALA A 24 -8.26 7.60 -12.09
C ALA A 24 -7.63 8.73 -11.23
N GLU A 25 -8.11 9.97 -11.39
CA GLU A 25 -7.60 11.10 -10.63
C GLU A 25 -8.11 11.07 -9.17
N ALA A 26 -9.36 10.65 -8.95
CA ALA A 26 -9.87 10.39 -7.61
C ALA A 26 -9.04 9.31 -6.89
N MET A 27 -8.77 8.19 -7.57
CA MET A 27 -7.96 7.10 -7.04
C MET A 27 -6.53 7.56 -6.68
N LYS A 28 -5.93 8.40 -7.53
CA LYS A 28 -4.61 8.99 -7.25
C LYS A 28 -4.62 9.82 -5.97
N GLN A 29 -5.63 10.66 -5.77
CA GLN A 29 -5.77 11.47 -4.56
C GLN A 29 -5.93 10.60 -3.31
N ASP A 30 -6.74 9.56 -3.40
CA ASP A 30 -7.00 8.67 -2.26
C ASP A 30 -5.78 7.79 -1.93
N LEU A 31 -5.09 7.24 -2.93
CA LEU A 31 -3.83 6.52 -2.73
C LEU A 31 -2.76 7.42 -2.11
N THR A 32 -2.69 8.69 -2.52
CA THR A 32 -1.76 9.66 -1.94
C THR A 32 -2.04 9.87 -0.44
N LYS A 33 -3.32 10.01 -0.04
CA LYS A 33 -3.72 10.13 1.36
C LYS A 33 -3.39 8.87 2.16
N ILE A 34 -3.71 7.69 1.62
CA ILE A 34 -3.47 6.39 2.28
C ILE A 34 -1.97 6.18 2.51
N LEU A 35 -1.14 6.40 1.50
CA LEU A 35 0.32 6.28 1.65
C LEU A 35 0.88 7.31 2.64
N GLY A 36 0.32 8.53 2.65
CA GLY A 36 0.66 9.52 3.67
C GLY A 36 0.35 9.07 5.10
N PHE A 37 -0.75 8.34 5.29
CA PHE A 37 -1.10 7.74 6.58
C PHE A 37 -0.16 6.59 6.94
N VAL A 38 0.11 5.66 6.01
CA VAL A 38 1.01 4.51 6.23
C VAL A 38 2.45 4.94 6.54
N ALA A 39 2.91 6.06 5.98
CA ALA A 39 4.23 6.63 6.28
C ALA A 39 4.44 6.97 7.77
N ALA A 40 3.39 6.99 8.59
CA ALA A 40 3.54 7.10 10.05
C ALA A 40 4.37 5.95 10.66
N ILE A 41 4.36 4.76 10.03
CA ILE A 41 5.12 3.59 10.47
C ILE A 41 6.63 3.82 10.35
N GLU A 42 7.09 4.64 9.41
CA GLU A 42 8.52 4.95 9.20
C GLU A 42 9.17 5.65 10.41
N ARG A 43 8.36 6.16 11.35
CA ARG A 43 8.83 6.80 12.58
C ARG A 43 9.12 5.82 13.71
N LEU A 44 8.78 4.54 13.53
CA LEU A 44 8.98 3.49 14.51
C LEU A 44 10.37 2.88 14.33
N ASP A 45 11.07 2.67 15.43
CA ASP A 45 12.28 1.84 15.43
C ASP A 45 11.87 0.37 15.43
N LEU A 46 12.20 -0.32 14.34
CA LEU A 46 11.90 -1.73 14.12
C LEU A 46 13.19 -2.56 14.03
N GLU A 47 14.33 -2.01 14.45
CA GLU A 47 15.61 -2.75 14.43
C GLU A 47 15.52 -3.99 15.33
N GLY A 48 15.86 -5.16 14.77
CA GLY A 48 15.81 -6.44 15.48
C GLY A 48 14.40 -7.01 15.72
N VAL A 49 13.34 -6.39 15.19
CA VAL A 49 11.97 -6.92 15.28
C VAL A 49 11.69 -7.87 14.10
N GLU A 50 11.47 -9.14 14.39
CA GLU A 50 11.13 -10.16 13.38
C GLU A 50 9.70 -9.95 12.82
N PRO A 51 9.50 -10.03 11.49
CA PRO A 51 8.17 -9.91 10.88
C PRO A 51 7.22 -11.03 11.31
N LEU A 52 6.01 -10.66 11.73
CA LEU A 52 4.96 -11.63 12.05
C LEU A 52 4.25 -12.11 10.78
N VAL A 53 4.54 -13.35 10.36
CA VAL A 53 3.93 -13.97 9.16
C VAL A 53 2.66 -14.74 9.50
N TYR A 54 2.61 -15.39 10.67
CA TYR A 54 1.47 -16.19 11.13
C TYR A 54 1.10 -15.79 12.55
N MET A 55 -0.20 -15.64 12.83
CA MET A 55 -0.71 -15.32 14.17
C MET A 55 -0.57 -16.49 15.17
N THR A 56 -0.33 -17.70 14.67
CA THR A 56 -0.08 -18.90 15.48
C THR A 56 1.40 -19.25 15.44
N GLU A 57 1.98 -19.64 16.57
CA GLU A 57 3.33 -20.20 16.60
C GLU A 57 3.37 -21.49 15.76
N ILE A 58 3.99 -21.41 14.57
CA ILE A 58 4.35 -22.61 13.80
C ILE A 58 5.55 -23.22 14.52
N GLY A 59 5.29 -24.04 15.55
CA GLY A 59 6.30 -24.86 16.20
C GLY A 59 6.33 -24.78 17.72
N ARG A 60 5.36 -25.43 18.36
CA ARG A 60 5.62 -26.22 19.57
C ARG A 60 4.91 -27.57 19.42
N ALA A 61 5.66 -28.54 18.91
CA ALA A 61 5.44 -29.96 19.18
C ALA A 61 6.36 -30.36 20.33
#